data_AF-A0A0C3IC61-F1
#
_entry.id   AF-A0A0C3IC61-F1
#
_cell.length_a   1.000
_cell.length_b   1.000
_cell.length_c   1.000
_cell.angle_alpha   90.00
_cell.angle_beta   90.00
_cell.angle_gamma   90.00
#
_symmetry.space_group_name_H-M   'P 1'
#
loop_
_entity.id
_entity.type
_entity.pdbx_description
1 polymer ?
#
loop_
_entity_poly.entity_id
_entity_poly.type
_entity_poly.pdbx_seq_one_letter_code
_entity_poly.pdbx_strand_id
1 'polypeptide(L)'
;LDAAIVTLAKKYAYFYHLWVPSGVFPLRACPPDFDLRDPIHYQTPESKAIANGAELYLMVPPELRAQTMKYEHFEQLFTSTVNGERGNILKPVKDSVTQLFAHLSPGLDPVALGDWRKRMDNPAFLSLLKRNPANHDEAYTPLAPILFEDPSAMNVSGLFKNKVLTQVNHFLAECIGHAHS
;
A
#
# COMPACT_ATOMS: atom_id res chain seq x y z
N LEU A 1 -19.65 12.18 15.71
CA LEU A 1 -18.94 10.90 15.55
C LEU A 1 -18.26 10.81 14.18
N ASP A 2 -18.98 11.07 13.09
CA ASP A 2 -18.44 11.04 11.72
C ASP A 2 -17.14 11.80 11.50
N ALA A 3 -17.06 13.06 11.92
CA ALA A 3 -15.83 13.85 11.77
C ALA A 3 -14.62 13.22 12.50
N ALA A 4 -14.85 12.57 13.63
CA ALA A 4 -13.81 11.84 14.35
C ALA A 4 -13.42 10.55 13.63
N ILE A 5 -14.39 9.82 13.06
CA ILE A 5 -14.14 8.64 12.22
C ILE A 5 -13.34 9.02 10.97
N VAL A 6 -13.70 10.12 10.31
CA VAL A 6 -12.96 10.64 9.15
C VAL A 6 -11.52 10.95 9.56
N THR A 7 -11.31 11.67 10.66
CA THR A 7 -9.97 11.98 11.17
C THR A 7 -9.16 10.71 11.49
N LEU A 8 -9.81 9.70 12.08
CA LEU A 8 -9.20 8.41 12.36
C LEU A 8 -8.82 7.69 11.06
N ALA A 9 -9.74 7.56 10.11
CA ALA A 9 -9.50 6.92 8.82
C ALA A 9 -8.36 7.58 8.05
N LYS A 10 -8.26 8.91 8.09
CA LYS A 10 -7.11 9.63 7.55
C LYS A 10 -5.81 9.18 8.19
N LYS A 11 -5.70 9.27 9.52
CA LYS A 11 -4.49 8.81 10.25
C LYS A 11 -4.16 7.35 9.95
N TYR A 12 -5.18 6.50 9.84
CA TYR A 12 -4.99 5.09 9.50
C TYR A 12 -4.33 4.91 8.13
N ALA A 13 -4.80 5.66 7.12
CA ALA A 13 -4.26 5.63 5.77
C ALA A 13 -2.79 6.09 5.69
N TYR A 14 -2.39 7.09 6.49
CA TYR A 14 -1.03 7.62 6.49
C TYR A 14 -0.04 6.79 7.34
N PHE A 15 -0.48 6.22 8.47
CA PHE A 15 0.44 5.63 9.46
C PHE A 15 0.38 4.11 9.58
N TYR A 16 -0.73 3.48 9.17
CA TYR A 16 -0.95 2.05 9.40
C TYR A 16 -1.06 1.29 8.10
N HIS A 17 -2.14 1.51 7.34
CA HIS A 17 -2.37 0.78 6.08
C HIS A 17 -2.98 1.67 5.01
N LEU A 18 -2.40 1.63 3.81
CA LEU A 18 -2.95 2.29 2.61
C LEU A 18 -4.29 1.68 2.16
N TRP A 19 -4.66 0.51 2.67
CA TRP A 19 -5.90 -0.20 2.38
C TRP A 19 -6.45 -0.80 3.65
N VAL A 20 -7.77 -0.82 3.79
CA VAL A 20 -8.43 -1.57 4.86
C VAL A 20 -8.28 -3.07 4.55
N PRO A 21 -7.64 -3.86 5.43
CA PRO A 21 -7.57 -5.31 5.25
C PRO A 21 -8.96 -5.96 5.31
N SER A 22 -9.12 -7.05 4.56
CA SER A 22 -10.35 -7.86 4.61
C SER A 22 -10.57 -8.46 6.00
N GLY A 23 -11.83 -8.50 6.45
CA GLY A 23 -12.20 -9.15 7.72
C GLY A 23 -11.96 -8.29 8.97
N VAL A 24 -11.59 -7.02 8.81
CA VAL A 24 -11.46 -6.06 9.93
C VAL A 24 -12.83 -5.67 10.50
N PHE A 25 -13.87 -5.68 9.66
CA PHE A 25 -15.23 -5.32 10.04
C PHE A 25 -16.13 -6.56 10.23
N PRO A 26 -17.14 -6.48 11.12
CA PRO A 26 -17.41 -5.37 12.06
C PRO A 26 -16.28 -5.26 13.10
N LEU A 27 -15.99 -4.03 13.55
CA LEU A 27 -14.93 -3.79 14.53
C LEU A 27 -15.30 -4.45 15.86
N ARG A 28 -14.40 -5.29 16.38
CA ARG A 28 -14.56 -5.98 17.66
C ARG A 28 -13.60 -5.46 18.70
N ALA A 29 -13.94 -5.67 19.97
CA ALA A 29 -13.02 -5.40 21.07
C ALA A 29 -11.74 -6.23 20.89
N CYS A 30 -10.59 -5.57 21.07
CA CYS A 30 -9.31 -6.27 21.11
C CYS A 30 -9.30 -7.26 22.29
N PRO A 31 -8.86 -8.52 22.09
CA PRO A 31 -8.69 -9.46 23.19
C PRO A 31 -7.78 -8.88 24.30
N PRO A 32 -8.02 -9.23 25.57
CA PRO A 32 -7.11 -8.86 26.64
C PRO A 32 -5.73 -9.45 26.37
N ASP A 33 -4.68 -8.70 26.69
CA ASP A 33 -3.27 -9.11 26.55
C ASP A 33 -2.84 -9.50 25.14
N PHE A 34 -3.55 -9.00 24.10
CA PHE A 34 -3.19 -9.26 22.71
C PHE A 34 -1.91 -8.51 22.32
N ASP A 35 -0.82 -9.25 22.10
CA ASP A 35 0.45 -8.67 21.65
C ASP A 35 0.51 -8.61 20.12
N LEU A 36 0.31 -7.42 19.54
CA LEU A 36 0.43 -7.20 18.09
C LEU A 36 1.79 -7.57 17.50
N ARG A 37 2.82 -7.80 18.32
CA ARG A 37 4.17 -8.18 17.88
C ARG A 37 4.37 -9.69 17.81
N ASP A 38 3.47 -10.50 18.36
CA ASP A 38 3.61 -11.95 18.30
C ASP A 38 3.36 -12.44 16.85
N PRO A 39 4.36 -13.08 16.19
CA PRO A 39 4.21 -13.59 14.84
C PRO A 39 3.06 -14.58 14.67
N ILE A 40 2.62 -15.26 15.74
CA ILE A 40 1.52 -16.23 15.69
C ILE A 40 0.22 -15.61 15.16
N HIS A 41 0.03 -14.30 15.41
CA HIS A 41 -1.15 -13.56 14.97
C HIS A 41 -1.16 -13.23 13.48
N TYR A 42 -0.12 -13.60 12.71
CA TYR A 42 -0.04 -13.31 11.27
C TYR A 42 0.18 -14.56 10.42
N GLN A 43 0.07 -15.76 11.01
CA GLN A 43 0.32 -17.02 10.31
C GLN A 43 -0.84 -17.49 9.42
N THR A 44 -2.09 -17.26 9.84
CA THR A 44 -3.27 -17.66 9.07
C THR A 44 -4.09 -16.44 8.64
N PRO A 45 -4.93 -16.56 7.59
CA PRO A 45 -5.83 -15.48 7.21
C PRO A 45 -6.72 -14.99 8.36
N GLU A 46 -7.19 -15.92 9.20
CA GLU A 46 -8.06 -15.63 10.34
C GLU A 46 -7.30 -14.92 11.46
N SER A 47 -6.11 -15.42 11.83
CA SER A 47 -5.31 -14.76 12.86
C SER A 47 -4.90 -13.35 12.42
N LYS A 48 -4.55 -13.19 11.13
CA LYS A 48 -4.25 -11.89 10.53
C LYS A 48 -5.45 -10.94 10.55
N ALA A 49 -6.65 -11.42 10.27
CA ALA A 49 -7.86 -10.60 10.36
C ALA A 49 -8.11 -10.11 11.80
N ILE A 50 -7.91 -10.99 12.80
CA ILE A 50 -8.00 -10.62 14.22
C ILE A 50 -6.94 -9.57 14.58
N ALA A 51 -5.69 -9.76 14.14
CA ALA A 51 -4.60 -8.81 14.40
C ALA A 51 -4.89 -7.43 13.79
N ASN A 52 -5.33 -7.38 12.53
CA ASN A 52 -5.70 -6.12 11.86
C ASN A 52 -6.88 -5.43 12.57
N GLY A 53 -7.88 -6.19 13.03
CA GLY A 53 -9.00 -5.66 13.80
C GLY A 53 -8.57 -5.13 15.17
N ALA A 54 -7.67 -5.83 15.86
CA ALA A 54 -7.09 -5.41 17.13
C ALA A 54 -6.27 -4.12 16.98
N GLU A 55 -5.46 -4.00 15.93
CA GLU A 55 -4.71 -2.79 15.61
C GLU A 55 -5.64 -1.59 15.39
N LEU A 56 -6.68 -1.75 14.57
CA LEU A 56 -7.69 -0.70 14.37
C LEU A 56 -8.39 -0.33 15.69
N TYR A 57 -8.78 -1.32 16.49
CA TYR A 57 -9.41 -1.06 17.80
C TYR A 57 -8.51 -0.27 18.74
N LEU A 58 -7.22 -0.62 18.80
CA LEU A 58 -6.24 0.06 19.66
C LEU A 58 -5.97 1.48 19.18
N MET A 59 -6.02 1.72 17.87
CA MET A 59 -5.90 3.05 17.26
C MET A 59 -7.10 3.95 17.59
N VAL A 60 -8.32 3.40 17.74
CA VAL A 60 -9.49 4.19 18.13
C VAL A 60 -9.30 4.72 19.56
N PRO A 61 -9.44 6.05 19.80
CA PRO A 61 -9.36 6.63 21.13
C PRO A 61 -10.32 5.95 22.11
N PRO A 62 -9.90 5.64 23.36
CA PRO A 62 -10.72 4.90 24.33
C PRO A 62 -12.15 5.42 24.49
N GLU A 63 -12.31 6.74 24.50
CA GLU A 63 -13.59 7.45 24.64
C GLU A 63 -14.54 7.25 23.44
N LEU A 64 -14.02 6.88 22.27
CA LEU A 64 -14.79 6.65 21.06
C LEU A 64 -15.08 5.16 20.79
N ARG A 65 -14.32 4.22 21.36
CA ARG A 65 -14.39 2.78 21.03
C ARG A 65 -15.80 2.22 21.09
N ALA A 66 -16.52 2.46 22.19
CA ALA A 66 -17.87 1.94 22.37
C ALA A 66 -18.87 2.51 21.37
N GLN A 67 -18.72 3.77 20.98
CA GLN A 67 -19.59 4.43 20.00
C GLN A 67 -19.27 3.91 18.59
N THR A 68 -17.98 3.84 18.25
CA THR A 68 -17.49 3.35 16.96
C THR A 68 -17.92 1.92 16.67
N MET A 69 -17.83 1.00 17.64
CA MET A 69 -18.26 -0.40 17.46
C MET A 69 -19.77 -0.55 17.26
N LYS A 70 -20.58 0.40 17.75
CA LYS A 70 -22.05 0.37 17.63
C LYS A 70 -22.56 1.17 16.44
N TYR A 71 -21.70 1.92 15.77
CA TYR A 71 -22.10 2.81 14.71
C TYR A 71 -22.24 2.06 13.39
N GLU A 72 -23.47 1.95 12.90
CA GLU A 72 -23.84 1.16 11.73
C GLU A 72 -23.06 1.58 10.46
N HIS A 73 -22.78 2.87 10.30
CA HIS A 73 -22.06 3.38 9.14
C HIS A 73 -20.54 3.44 9.32
N PHE A 74 -19.99 2.90 10.41
CA PHE A 74 -18.55 2.98 10.68
C PHE A 74 -17.72 2.37 9.56
N GLU A 75 -18.02 1.13 9.16
CA GLU A 75 -17.30 0.43 8.08
C GLU A 75 -17.31 1.24 6.78
N GLN A 76 -18.49 1.68 6.35
CA GLN A 76 -18.65 2.41 5.09
C GLN A 76 -17.91 3.75 5.12
N LEU A 77 -18.08 4.54 6.18
CA LEU A 77 -17.47 5.85 6.31
C LEU A 77 -15.94 5.75 6.45
N PHE A 78 -15.46 4.81 7.26
CA PHE A 78 -14.03 4.58 7.45
C PHE A 78 -13.38 4.11 6.15
N THR A 79 -13.95 3.08 5.52
CA THR A 79 -13.39 2.50 4.28
C THR A 79 -13.39 3.47 3.12
N SER A 80 -14.48 4.23 2.92
CA SER A 80 -14.54 5.26 1.87
C SER A 80 -13.51 6.36 2.10
N THR A 81 -13.32 6.79 3.36
CA THR A 81 -12.31 7.80 3.71
C THR A 81 -10.89 7.27 3.47
N VAL A 82 -10.55 6.06 3.92
CA VAL A 82 -9.24 5.43 3.64
C VAL A 82 -8.99 5.32 2.13
N ASN A 83 -10.00 4.90 1.36
CA ASN A 83 -9.87 4.81 -0.09
C ASN A 83 -9.65 6.17 -0.76
N GLY A 84 -10.30 7.22 -0.27
CA GLY A 84 -10.09 8.60 -0.73
C GLY A 84 -8.67 9.08 -0.43
N GLU A 85 -8.20 8.90 0.81
CA GLU A 85 -6.84 9.30 1.19
C GLU A 85 -5.76 8.50 0.48
N ARG A 86 -5.97 7.20 0.25
CA ARG A 86 -5.07 6.42 -0.62
C ARG A 86 -4.95 7.05 -2.00
N GLY A 87 -6.06 7.54 -2.56
CA GLY A 87 -6.06 8.28 -3.81
C GLY A 87 -5.19 9.53 -3.74
N ASN A 88 -5.32 10.30 -2.67
CA ASN A 88 -4.54 11.52 -2.42
C ASN A 88 -3.05 11.23 -2.24
N ILE A 89 -2.70 10.24 -1.40
CA ILE A 89 -1.31 9.82 -1.15
C ILE A 89 -0.63 9.34 -2.43
N LEU A 90 -1.34 8.58 -3.27
CA LEU A 90 -0.79 8.05 -4.51
C LEU A 90 -0.83 9.06 -5.67
N LYS A 91 -1.52 10.19 -5.53
CA LYS A 91 -1.69 11.17 -6.61
C LYS A 91 -0.36 11.78 -7.07
N PRO A 92 0.52 12.30 -6.18
CA PRO A 92 1.80 12.85 -6.61
C PRO A 92 2.68 11.83 -7.35
N VAL A 93 2.67 10.57 -6.90
CA VAL A 93 3.38 9.46 -7.55
C VAL A 93 2.84 9.21 -8.96
N LYS A 94 1.50 9.18 -9.11
CA LYS A 94 0.83 8.99 -10.40
C LYS A 94 1.10 10.16 -11.35
N ASP A 95 1.01 11.38 -10.86
CA ASP A 95 1.21 12.60 -11.66
C ASP A 95 2.68 12.75 -12.09
N SER A 96 3.63 12.17 -11.33
CA SER A 96 5.07 12.25 -11.60
C SER A 96 5.64 11.01 -12.31
N VAL A 97 4.78 10.10 -12.77
CA VAL A 97 5.19 8.79 -13.27
C VAL A 97 6.22 8.87 -14.42
N THR A 98 6.06 9.81 -15.35
CA THR A 98 7.02 10.01 -16.45
C THR A 98 8.40 10.44 -15.93
N GLN A 99 8.44 11.29 -14.90
CA GLN A 99 9.69 11.74 -14.28
C GLN A 99 10.34 10.61 -13.48
N LEU A 100 9.53 9.84 -12.75
CA LEU A 100 9.99 8.69 -11.95
C LEU A 100 10.73 7.66 -12.80
N PHE A 101 10.30 7.45 -14.05
CA PHE A 101 10.86 6.43 -14.92
C PHE A 101 11.79 6.98 -16.01
N ALA A 102 12.06 8.29 -16.02
CA ALA A 102 12.85 8.95 -17.07
C ALA A 102 14.30 8.44 -17.17
N HIS A 103 14.87 7.92 -16.09
CA HIS A 103 16.26 7.40 -16.07
C HIS A 103 16.38 5.95 -16.54
N LEU A 104 15.27 5.24 -16.72
CA LEU A 104 15.31 3.89 -17.30
C LEU A 104 15.53 4.01 -18.82
N SER A 105 16.37 3.15 -19.38
CA SER A 105 16.65 3.13 -20.82
C SER A 105 16.14 1.83 -21.45
N PRO A 106 15.39 1.90 -22.57
CA PRO A 106 14.74 3.08 -23.13
C PRO A 106 13.53 3.43 -22.25
N GLY A 107 13.33 4.70 -21.90
CA GLY A 107 12.31 5.12 -20.92
C GLY A 107 10.92 4.51 -21.14
N LEU A 108 10.14 4.40 -20.07
CA LEU A 108 8.79 3.81 -20.14
C LEU A 108 7.83 4.72 -20.92
N ASP A 109 7.09 4.11 -21.85
CA ASP A 109 6.04 4.80 -22.61
C ASP A 109 4.93 5.32 -21.67
N PRO A 110 4.72 6.65 -21.57
CA PRO A 110 3.64 7.23 -20.78
C PRO A 110 2.24 6.80 -21.21
N VAL A 111 2.05 6.49 -22.49
CA VAL A 111 0.76 6.02 -23.02
C VAL A 111 0.47 4.61 -22.52
N ALA A 112 1.50 3.76 -22.43
CA ALA A 112 1.37 2.44 -21.83
C ALA A 112 1.05 2.52 -20.33
N LEU A 113 1.60 3.50 -19.59
CA LEU A 113 1.32 3.65 -18.14
C LEU A 113 -0.16 3.82 -17.81
N GLY A 114 -0.96 4.44 -18.68
CA GLY A 114 -2.39 4.65 -18.47
C GLY A 114 -3.28 3.43 -18.74
N ASP A 115 -2.79 2.43 -19.47
CA ASP A 115 -3.61 1.31 -19.96
C ASP A 115 -2.95 -0.04 -19.63
N TRP A 116 -3.61 -0.82 -18.78
CA TRP A 116 -3.07 -2.10 -18.31
C TRP A 116 -2.81 -3.10 -19.44
N ARG A 117 -3.57 -3.05 -20.53
CA ARG A 117 -3.37 -3.91 -21.70
C ARG A 117 -2.08 -3.52 -22.41
N LYS A 118 -1.89 -2.23 -22.66
CA LYS A 118 -0.65 -1.69 -23.25
C LYS A 118 0.58 -1.95 -22.38
N ARG A 119 0.45 -1.95 -21.05
CA ARG A 119 1.56 -2.35 -20.16
C ARG A 119 1.96 -3.80 -20.36
N MET A 120 1.00 -4.70 -20.61
CA MET A 120 1.28 -6.11 -20.83
C MET A 120 1.89 -6.39 -22.20
N ASP A 121 1.64 -5.55 -23.19
CA ASP A 121 2.20 -5.71 -24.54
C ASP A 121 3.54 -4.96 -24.71
N ASN A 122 3.95 -4.17 -23.73
CA ASN A 122 5.16 -3.34 -23.82
C ASN A 122 6.39 -4.08 -23.25
N PRO A 123 7.41 -4.37 -24.08
CA PRO A 123 8.60 -5.13 -23.66
C PRO A 123 9.38 -4.50 -22.50
N ALA A 124 9.40 -3.17 -22.38
CA ALA A 124 10.08 -2.48 -21.29
C ALA A 124 9.38 -2.77 -19.95
N PHE A 125 8.05 -2.72 -19.91
CA PHE A 125 7.27 -3.09 -18.71
C PHE A 125 7.45 -4.55 -18.32
N LEU A 126 7.40 -5.44 -19.31
CA LEU A 126 7.60 -6.87 -19.08
C LEU A 126 8.99 -7.17 -18.53
N SER A 127 10.02 -6.52 -19.07
CA SER A 127 11.40 -6.66 -18.61
C SER A 127 11.58 -6.21 -17.15
N LEU A 128 10.95 -5.10 -16.74
CA LEU A 128 11.05 -4.57 -15.37
C LEU A 128 10.33 -5.42 -14.33
N LEU A 129 9.25 -6.09 -14.74
CA LEU A 129 8.43 -6.91 -13.85
C LEU A 129 8.77 -8.39 -13.91
N LYS A 130 9.63 -8.81 -14.86
CA LYS A 130 9.90 -10.22 -15.18
C LYS A 130 8.63 -11.07 -15.33
N ARG A 131 7.54 -10.43 -15.79
CA ARG A 131 6.37 -11.16 -16.25
C ARG A 131 6.68 -11.59 -17.66
N ASN A 132 6.89 -12.88 -17.88
CA ASN A 132 6.88 -13.45 -19.22
C ASN A 132 5.43 -13.86 -19.55
N PRO A 133 4.63 -13.02 -20.25
CA PRO A 133 3.26 -13.38 -20.60
C PRO A 133 3.20 -14.52 -21.62
N ALA A 134 4.32 -14.88 -22.25
CA ALA A 134 4.42 -15.90 -23.29
C ALA A 134 4.93 -17.26 -22.80
N ASN A 135 5.51 -17.34 -21.59
CA ASN A 135 6.08 -18.57 -21.06
C ASN A 135 5.63 -18.81 -19.61
N HIS A 136 4.52 -19.54 -19.47
CA HIS A 136 3.92 -19.87 -18.17
C HIS A 136 4.78 -20.82 -17.31
N ASP A 137 5.77 -21.48 -17.91
CA ASP A 137 6.64 -22.45 -17.25
C ASP A 137 7.90 -21.81 -16.64
N GLU A 138 8.16 -20.52 -16.92
CA GLU A 138 9.31 -19.81 -16.36
C GLU A 138 9.01 -19.39 -14.92
N ALA A 139 9.78 -19.93 -13.97
CA ALA A 139 9.59 -19.66 -12.55
C ALA A 139 9.64 -18.15 -12.27
N TYR A 140 8.53 -17.61 -11.74
CA TYR A 140 8.46 -16.22 -11.30
C TYR A 140 9.60 -15.96 -10.31
N THR A 141 10.59 -15.16 -10.69
CA THR A 141 11.62 -14.76 -9.75
C THR A 141 10.97 -13.84 -8.71
N PRO A 142 11.09 -14.11 -7.40
CA PRO A 142 10.39 -13.34 -6.37
C PRO A 142 10.67 -11.84 -6.39
N LEU A 143 11.82 -11.45 -6.95
CA LEU A 143 12.30 -10.06 -6.99
C LEU A 143 12.23 -9.52 -8.42
N ALA A 144 11.39 -8.51 -8.62
CA ALA A 144 11.30 -7.80 -9.88
C ALA A 144 12.58 -6.99 -10.14
N PRO A 145 13.09 -6.96 -11.38
CA PRO A 145 14.29 -6.18 -11.76
C PRO A 145 14.28 -4.70 -11.33
N ILE A 146 13.09 -4.07 -11.31
CA ILE A 146 12.92 -2.70 -10.81
C ILE A 146 13.40 -2.48 -9.37
N LEU A 147 13.55 -3.54 -8.57
CA LEU A 147 14.06 -3.45 -7.21
C LEU A 147 15.58 -3.21 -7.18
N PHE A 148 16.30 -3.43 -8.27
CA PHE A 148 17.76 -3.34 -8.32
C PHE A 148 18.20 -2.01 -8.92
N GLU A 149 19.35 -1.49 -8.47
CA GLU A 149 19.97 -0.25 -8.98
C GLU A 149 20.00 -0.20 -10.51
N ASP A 150 20.49 -1.28 -11.12
CA ASP A 150 20.41 -1.55 -12.55
C ASP A 150 19.45 -2.74 -12.79
N PRO A 151 18.28 -2.52 -13.39
CA PRO A 151 17.35 -3.60 -13.73
C PRO A 151 17.93 -4.65 -14.69
N SER A 152 18.94 -4.30 -15.49
CA SER A 152 19.62 -5.25 -16.37
C SER A 152 20.65 -6.12 -15.64
N ALA A 153 21.12 -5.66 -14.46
CA ALA A 153 22.11 -6.35 -13.64
C ALA A 153 21.59 -6.47 -12.19
N MET A 154 20.78 -7.51 -11.93
CA MET A 154 20.17 -7.82 -10.61
C MET A 154 21.19 -8.28 -9.55
N ASN A 155 22.19 -7.44 -9.27
CA ASN A 155 23.19 -7.68 -8.24
C ASN A 155 22.56 -7.45 -6.85
N VAL A 156 22.75 -8.40 -5.93
CA VAL A 156 22.25 -8.30 -4.54
C VAL A 156 22.71 -7.00 -3.87
N SER A 157 23.92 -6.51 -4.15
CA SER A 157 24.41 -5.23 -3.59
C SER A 157 23.61 -4.01 -4.04
N GLY A 158 22.89 -4.13 -5.17
CA GLY A 158 22.01 -3.11 -5.75
C GLY A 158 20.54 -3.23 -5.33
N LEU A 159 20.18 -4.23 -4.51
CA LEU A 159 18.79 -4.44 -4.09
C LEU A 159 18.26 -3.25 -3.27
N PHE A 160 17.06 -2.78 -3.60
CA PHE A 160 16.38 -1.59 -3.11
C PHE A 160 17.07 -0.25 -3.39
N LYS A 161 18.03 -0.22 -4.34
CA LYS A 161 18.77 1.01 -4.69
C LYS A 161 18.33 1.64 -6.02
N ASN A 162 17.28 1.14 -6.64
CA ASN A 162 16.75 1.77 -7.84
C ASN A 162 16.25 3.19 -7.52
N LYS A 163 16.64 4.17 -8.35
CA LYS A 163 16.22 5.58 -8.17
C LYS A 163 14.70 5.76 -8.18
N VAL A 164 13.95 4.92 -8.90
CA VAL A 164 12.48 4.92 -8.87
C VAL A 164 11.98 4.76 -7.43
N LEU A 165 12.55 3.82 -6.67
CA LEU A 165 12.13 3.54 -5.29
C LEU A 165 12.45 4.71 -4.37
N THR A 166 13.63 5.31 -4.51
CA THR A 166 14.03 6.48 -3.71
C THR A 166 13.12 7.67 -3.97
N GLN A 167 12.78 7.93 -5.24
CA GLN A 167 11.89 9.03 -5.60
C GLN A 167 10.44 8.77 -5.15
N VAL A 168 9.91 7.56 -5.32
CA VAL A 168 8.60 7.19 -4.79
C VAL A 168 8.56 7.39 -3.27
N ASN A 169 9.60 6.95 -2.55
CA ASN A 169 9.68 7.15 -1.11
C ASN A 169 9.69 8.64 -0.73
N HIS A 170 10.38 9.49 -1.51
CA HIS A 170 10.37 10.94 -1.29
C HIS A 170 8.96 11.53 -1.43
N PHE A 171 8.23 11.17 -2.51
CA PHE A 171 6.85 11.64 -2.70
C PHE A 171 5.92 11.17 -1.58
N LEU A 172 6.08 9.93 -1.11
CA LEU A 172 5.28 9.40 0.00
C LEU A 172 5.60 10.10 1.32
N ALA A 173 6.87 10.43 1.59
CA ALA A 173 7.27 11.16 2.78
C ALA A 173 6.73 12.60 2.80
N GLU A 174 6.69 13.28 1.65
CA GLU A 174 6.08 14.62 1.53
C GLU A 174 4.58 14.59 1.84
N CYS A 175 3.87 13.54 1.39
CA CYS A 175 2.45 13.36 1.70
C CYS A 175 2.20 13.24 3.20
N ILE A 176 3.08 12.55 3.93
CA ILE A 176 3.00 12.45 5.40
C ILE A 176 3.25 13.82 6.05
N GLY A 177 4.23 14.58 5.56
CA GLY A 177 4.50 15.93 6.05
C GLY A 177 3.31 16.88 5.90
N HIS A 178 2.59 16.82 4.78
CA HIS A 178 1.41 17.64 4.52
C HIS A 178 0.18 17.20 5.34
N ALA A 179 0.10 15.94 5.78
CA ALA A 179 -0.97 15.47 6.65
C ALA A 179 -0.89 16.01 8.09
N HIS A 180 0.24 16.62 8.46
CA HIS A 180 0.50 17.21 9.78
C HIS A 180 0.27 18.73 9.86
N SER A 181 0.07 19.40 8.72
CA SER A 181 -0.15 20.85 8.58
C SER A 181 -1.62 21.18 8.35
#